data_AF-A0A820YEH1-F1
#
_entry.id   AF-A0A820YEH1-F1
#
_cell.length_a   1.000
_cell.length_b   1.000
_cell.length_c   1.000
_cell.angle_alpha   90.00
_cell.angle_beta   90.00
_cell.angle_gamma   90.00
#
_symmetry.space_group_name_H-M   'P 1'
#
loop_
_entity.id
_entity.type
_entity.pdbx_description
1 polymer ?
#
loop_
_entity_poly.entity_id
_entity_poly.type
_entity_poly.pdbx_seq_one_letter_code
_entity_poly.pdbx_strand_id
1 'polypeptide(L)'
;MNALAVAGDEQPSDHRFSGSSRKKSQARRQSSIVDLWATVDRSRLEQDVHIIPLDELYQRFHTHPRDGLSSASIADAQAQYGLNKIVPPKPPRYLWLLFKQLFMGFNTILWVAAIFAFLAYKPFGDPIPSITNLALGVVLVIVITCNSILNAYQ
;
A
#
# COMPACT_ATOMS: atom_id res chain seq x y z
N MET A 1 -32.44 43.10 42.20
CA MET A 1 -33.26 43.62 41.08
C MET A 1 -32.34 44.56 40.30
N ASN A 2 -31.92 44.38 39.05
CA ASN A 2 -32.04 43.33 38.04
C ASN A 2 -30.87 43.55 37.05
N ALA A 3 -30.38 42.43 36.49
CA ALA A 3 -29.77 42.30 35.15
C ALA A 3 -28.63 43.26 34.75
N LEU A 4 -27.38 42.81 34.99
CA LEU A 4 -26.24 43.21 34.14
C LEU A 4 -26.34 42.43 32.82
N ALA A 5 -26.39 43.18 31.73
CA ALA A 5 -26.65 42.70 30.39
C ALA A 5 -25.52 41.80 29.87
N VAL A 6 -25.99 40.66 29.36
CA VAL A 6 -25.32 39.60 28.64
C VAL A 6 -24.93 40.02 27.22
N ALA A 7 -23.80 39.47 26.76
CA ALA A 7 -23.40 39.15 25.38
C ALA A 7 -23.27 40.27 24.32
N GLY A 8 -22.02 40.46 23.89
CA GLY A 8 -21.65 40.97 22.57
C GLY A 8 -20.52 40.11 22.00
N ASP A 9 -20.81 38.83 21.74
CA ASP A 9 -19.94 37.94 20.98
C ASP A 9 -20.07 38.29 19.49
N GLU A 10 -18.94 38.57 18.84
CA GLU A 10 -18.85 38.76 17.39
C GLU A 10 -19.31 37.49 16.68
N GLN A 11 -20.38 37.58 15.87
CA GLN A 11 -20.72 36.52 14.92
C GLN A 11 -19.82 36.62 13.68
N PRO A 12 -19.04 35.57 13.34
CA PRO A 12 -18.46 35.47 12.01
C PRO A 12 -19.55 35.02 11.03
N SER A 13 -19.63 35.73 9.91
CA SER A 13 -20.55 35.47 8.80
C SER A 13 -20.28 34.09 8.17
N ASP A 14 -21.15 33.14 8.48
CA ASP A 14 -21.21 31.81 7.85
C ASP A 14 -21.62 31.95 6.38
N HIS A 15 -20.64 32.03 5.48
CA HIS A 15 -20.84 31.80 4.05
C HIS A 15 -21.07 30.31 3.81
N ARG A 16 -22.32 29.90 3.98
CA ARG A 16 -22.85 28.57 3.68
C ARG A 16 -22.71 28.26 2.18
N PHE A 17 -21.63 27.59 1.80
CA PHE A 17 -21.53 26.96 0.48
C PHE A 17 -22.21 25.59 0.50
N SER A 18 -23.50 25.59 0.15
CA SER A 18 -24.27 24.40 -0.18
C SER A 18 -23.72 23.80 -1.48
N GLY A 19 -22.90 22.76 -1.35
CA GLY A 19 -22.32 22.01 -2.47
C GLY A 19 -22.78 20.55 -2.44
N SER A 20 -23.62 20.19 -3.39
CA SER A 20 -24.27 18.89 -3.57
C SER A 20 -23.37 17.67 -3.36
N SER A 21 -23.90 16.66 -2.67
CA SER A 21 -23.43 15.28 -2.71
C SER A 21 -23.43 14.74 -4.15
N ARG A 22 -22.26 14.70 -4.78
CA ARG A 22 -21.99 13.82 -5.93
C ARG A 22 -21.43 12.50 -5.43
N LYS A 23 -22.33 11.54 -5.16
CA LYS A 23 -21.96 10.12 -5.17
C LYS A 23 -21.56 9.75 -6.60
N LYS A 24 -20.26 9.59 -6.85
CA LYS A 24 -19.74 8.81 -7.98
C LYS A 24 -18.63 7.90 -7.47
N SER A 25 -19.02 6.65 -7.22
CA SER A 25 -18.29 5.43 -7.58
C SER A 25 -16.83 5.62 -8.03
N GLN A 26 -15.95 6.00 -7.11
CA GLN A 26 -14.53 5.83 -7.31
C GLN A 26 -14.24 4.40 -6.85
N ALA A 27 -14.36 3.47 -7.79
CA ALA A 27 -13.89 2.10 -7.64
C ALA A 27 -12.50 2.18 -7.03
N ARG A 28 -12.43 1.70 -5.79
CA ARG A 28 -11.29 1.70 -4.90
C ARG A 28 -10.11 1.11 -5.65
N ARG A 29 -9.30 1.98 -6.26
CA ARG A 29 -7.91 1.70 -6.60
C ARG A 29 -7.29 1.38 -5.25
N GLN A 30 -7.30 0.10 -4.89
CA GLN A 30 -6.57 -0.42 -3.75
C GLN A 30 -5.10 -0.24 -4.12
N SER A 31 -4.59 0.98 -3.98
CA SER A 31 -3.15 1.22 -3.97
C SER A 31 -2.65 0.34 -2.84
N SER A 32 -1.94 -0.72 -3.17
CA SER A 32 -1.27 -1.59 -2.20
C SER A 32 -0.08 -0.88 -1.53
N ILE A 33 -0.09 0.45 -1.52
CA ILE A 33 0.58 1.22 -0.49
C ILE A 33 -0.24 0.90 0.76
N VAL A 34 0.22 -0.09 1.52
CA VAL A 34 -0.08 -0.17 2.94
C VAL A 34 0.00 1.26 3.44
N ASP A 35 -1.10 1.79 3.96
CA ASP A 35 -1.11 3.16 4.47
C ASP A 35 -0.23 3.16 5.71
N LEU A 36 1.07 3.38 5.50
CA LEU A 36 2.10 3.23 6.52
C LEU A 36 1.74 4.12 7.71
N TRP A 37 1.18 5.30 7.44
CA TRP A 37 0.69 6.25 8.43
C TRP A 37 -0.47 5.72 9.30
N ALA A 38 -1.26 4.76 8.81
CA ALA A 38 -2.31 4.09 9.58
C ALA A 38 -1.75 2.98 10.50
N THR A 39 -0.58 2.42 10.15
CA THR A 39 0.10 1.36 10.93
C THR A 39 1.24 1.87 11.81
N VAL A 40 1.63 3.13 11.68
CA VAL A 40 2.68 3.74 12.50
C VAL A 40 2.16 3.94 13.92
N ASP A 41 2.85 3.32 14.87
CA ASP A 41 2.66 3.56 16.29
C ASP A 41 3.12 4.98 16.63
N ARG A 42 2.16 5.90 16.76
CA ARG A 42 2.43 7.33 17.02
C ARG A 42 3.19 7.54 18.33
N SER A 43 3.06 6.62 19.29
CA SER A 43 3.82 6.69 20.55
C SER A 43 5.33 6.59 20.34
N ARG A 44 5.78 5.97 19.24
CA ARG A 44 7.20 5.89 18.86
C ARG A 44 7.70 7.16 18.18
N LEU A 45 6.80 7.99 17.66
CA LEU A 45 7.16 9.26 17.01
C LEU A 45 7.38 10.38 18.02
N GLU A 46 6.64 10.37 19.12
CA GLU A 46 6.76 11.33 20.21
C GLU A 46 7.82 10.85 21.22
N GLN A 47 9.10 10.93 20.86
CA GLN A 47 10.22 10.64 21.77
C GLN A 47 10.86 11.93 22.31
N ASP A 48 10.82 12.09 23.63
CA ASP A 48 11.33 13.23 24.41
C ASP A 48 12.76 13.06 24.91
N VAL A 49 13.45 12.00 24.47
CA VAL A 49 14.79 11.58 24.94
C VAL A 49 15.84 12.71 24.88
N HIS A 50 15.66 13.67 23.97
CA HIS A 50 16.57 14.79 23.75
C HIS A 50 16.22 16.06 24.55
N ILE A 51 15.12 16.05 25.31
CA ILE A 51 14.59 17.20 26.06
C ILE A 51 14.74 17.00 27.58
N ILE A 52 14.73 15.74 28.03
CA ILE A 52 14.85 15.37 29.45
C ILE A 52 16.26 15.62 30.02
N PRO A 53 16.39 15.91 31.33
CA PRO A 53 17.69 16.07 31.98
C PRO A 53 18.49 14.76 31.99
N LEU A 54 19.82 14.87 32.05
CA LEU A 54 20.74 13.73 31.94
C LEU A 54 20.53 12.70 33.06
N ASP A 55 20.23 13.12 34.29
CA ASP A 55 20.00 12.21 35.41
C ASP A 55 18.78 11.31 35.18
N GLU A 56 17.70 11.90 34.64
CA GLU A 56 16.49 11.16 34.26
C GLU A 56 16.74 10.23 33.07
N LEU A 57 17.55 10.67 32.09
CA LEU A 57 17.97 9.85 30.96
C LEU A 57 18.73 8.60 31.43
N TYR A 58 19.70 8.77 32.33
CA TYR A 58 20.50 7.66 32.87
C TYR A 58 19.66 6.69 33.69
N GLN A 59 18.69 7.20 34.45
CA GLN A 59 17.75 6.36 35.18
C GLN A 59 16.81 5.58 34.24
N ARG A 60 16.29 6.22 33.18
CA ARG A 60 15.34 5.62 32.23
C ARG A 60 15.96 4.53 31.37
N PHE A 61 17.22 4.70 30.95
CA PHE A 61 17.94 3.72 30.12
C PHE A 61 18.90 2.82 30.91
N HIS A 62 18.93 2.94 32.24
CA HIS A 62 19.83 2.18 33.14
C HIS A 62 21.29 2.18 32.68
N THR A 63 21.79 3.35 32.25
CA THR A 63 23.12 3.50 31.67
C THR A 63 23.99 4.43 32.53
N HIS A 64 25.32 4.26 32.45
CA HIS A 64 26.27 5.12 33.14
C HIS A 64 27.02 6.04 32.17
N PRO A 65 27.27 7.31 32.57
CA PRO A 65 27.89 8.31 31.69
C PRO A 65 29.34 7.98 31.29
N ARG A 66 30.06 7.20 32.09
CA ARG A 66 31.47 6.85 31.86
C ARG A 66 31.66 5.41 31.38
N ASP A 67 31.01 4.48 32.07
CA ASP A 67 31.24 3.04 31.86
C ASP A 67 30.19 2.40 30.93
N GLY A 68 29.10 3.12 30.62
CA GLY A 68 28.05 2.65 29.72
C GLY A 68 27.16 1.55 30.32
N LEU A 69 26.75 0.60 29.48
CA LEU A 69 25.96 -0.58 29.85
C LEU A 69 26.86 -1.77 30.12
N SER A 70 26.47 -2.64 31.07
CA SER A 70 27.19 -3.88 31.34
C SER A 70 27.05 -4.90 30.20
N SER A 71 28.03 -5.77 30.03
CA SER A 71 27.98 -6.83 29.00
C SER A 71 26.78 -7.77 29.16
N ALA A 72 26.37 -8.05 30.40
CA ALA A 72 25.16 -8.81 30.70
C ALA A 72 23.89 -8.07 30.24
N SER A 73 23.78 -6.76 30.55
CA SER A 73 22.63 -5.95 30.13
C SER A 73 22.55 -5.81 28.61
N ILE A 74 23.69 -5.77 27.92
CA ILE A 74 23.73 -5.76 26.45
C ILE A 74 23.21 -7.08 25.88
N ALA A 75 23.63 -8.21 26.45
CA ALA A 75 23.16 -9.53 26.02
C ALA A 75 21.64 -9.69 26.24
N ASP A 76 21.13 -9.26 27.39
CA ASP A 76 19.70 -9.28 27.71
C ASP A 76 18.90 -8.36 26.76
N ALA A 77 19.37 -7.14 26.53
CA ALA A 77 18.75 -6.21 25.59
C ALA A 77 18.76 -6.76 24.16
N GLN A 78 19.85 -7.40 23.73
CA GLN A 78 19.96 -8.01 22.42
C GLN A 78 19.03 -9.23 22.27
N ALA A 79 18.81 -10.00 23.34
CA ALA A 79 17.85 -11.10 23.36
C ALA A 79 16.40 -10.59 23.31
N GLN A 80 16.11 -9.45 23.94
CA GLN A 80 14.78 -8.86 23.99
C GLN A 80 14.39 -8.10 22.71
N TYR A 81 15.27 -7.24 22.19
CA TYR A 81 14.99 -6.34 21.07
C TYR A 81 15.52 -6.85 19.73
N GLY A 82 16.43 -7.82 19.74
CA GLY A 82 17.11 -8.32 18.55
C GLY A 82 18.30 -7.47 18.14
N LEU A 83 18.89 -7.81 16.99
CA LEU A 83 20.01 -7.07 16.42
C LEU A 83 19.56 -5.69 15.91
N ASN A 84 20.36 -4.66 16.14
CA ASN A 84 20.17 -3.34 15.52
C ASN A 84 20.53 -3.38 14.02
N LYS A 85 19.71 -4.09 13.24
CA LYS A 85 19.83 -4.23 11.79
C LYS A 85 18.45 -4.07 11.16
N ILE A 86 18.36 -3.16 10.20
CA ILE A 86 17.17 -3.06 9.35
C ILE A 86 17.12 -4.32 8.50
N VAL A 87 16.09 -5.15 8.72
CA VAL A 87 15.89 -6.37 7.96
C VAL A 87 15.37 -5.98 6.56
N PRO A 88 16.09 -6.30 5.47
CA PRO A 88 15.59 -6.02 4.14
C PRO A 88 14.30 -6.83 3.89
N PRO A 89 13.35 -6.28 3.11
CA PRO A 89 12.15 -7.00 2.76
C PRO A 89 12.50 -8.30 2.03
N LYS A 90 11.68 -9.34 2.25
CA LYS A 90 11.88 -10.64 1.59
C LYS A 90 11.84 -10.45 0.07
N PRO A 91 12.77 -11.06 -0.69
CA PRO A 91 12.78 -10.93 -2.14
C PRO A 91 11.48 -11.49 -2.72
N PRO A 92 10.93 -10.86 -3.78
CA PRO A 92 9.72 -11.35 -4.42
C PRO A 92 9.98 -12.70 -5.09
N ARG A 93 8.96 -13.57 -5.06
CA ARG A 93 8.97 -14.82 -5.83
C ARG A 93 8.65 -14.48 -7.29
N TYR A 94 9.66 -14.43 -8.16
CA TYR A 94 9.51 -13.99 -9.56
C TYR A 94 8.42 -14.74 -10.35
N LEU A 95 8.30 -16.07 -10.18
CA LEU A 95 7.25 -16.85 -10.83
C LEU A 95 5.84 -16.46 -10.37
N TRP A 96 5.69 -16.16 -9.08
CA TRP A 96 4.42 -15.70 -8.53
C TRP A 96 4.05 -14.30 -9.02
N LEU A 97 5.05 -13.43 -9.15
CA LEU A 97 4.88 -12.08 -9.67
C LEU A 97 4.42 -12.12 -11.14
N LEU A 98 5.06 -12.95 -11.97
CA LEU A 98 4.67 -13.14 -13.36
C LEU A 98 3.25 -13.71 -13.49
N PHE A 99 2.90 -14.69 -12.67
CA PHE A 99 1.54 -15.25 -12.65
C PHE A 99 0.50 -14.19 -12.28
N LYS A 100 0.78 -13.41 -11.23
CA LYS A 100 -0.08 -12.29 -10.84
C LYS A 100 -0.24 -11.29 -11.97
N GLN A 101 0.83 -11.00 -12.71
CA GLN A 101 0.82 -10.04 -13.80
C GLN A 101 0.12 -10.57 -15.07
N LEU A 102 0.15 -11.88 -15.33
CA LEU A 102 -0.52 -12.50 -16.48
C LEU A 102 -2.05 -12.47 -16.37
N PHE A 103 -2.60 -12.58 -15.16
CA PHE A 103 -4.05 -12.79 -14.95
C PHE A 103 -4.79 -11.60 -14.38
N MET A 104 -4.11 -10.48 -14.09
CA MET A 104 -4.70 -9.35 -13.36
C MET A 104 -4.65 -8.05 -14.18
N GLY A 105 -5.57 -7.12 -13.87
CA GLY A 105 -5.64 -5.81 -14.51
C GLY A 105 -6.13 -5.85 -15.96
N PHE A 106 -5.33 -5.34 -16.89
CA PHE A 106 -5.69 -5.25 -18.31
C PHE A 106 -5.59 -6.60 -19.04
N ASN A 107 -4.62 -7.44 -18.66
CA ASN A 107 -4.41 -8.76 -19.28
C ASN A 107 -5.65 -9.67 -19.14
N THR A 108 -6.44 -9.50 -18.08
CA THR A 108 -7.71 -10.23 -17.89
C THR A 108 -8.69 -10.00 -19.04
N ILE A 109 -8.77 -8.78 -19.58
CA ILE A 109 -9.66 -8.45 -20.73
C ILE A 109 -9.15 -9.14 -22.00
N LEU A 110 -7.83 -9.18 -22.20
CA LEU A 110 -7.22 -9.83 -23.35
C LEU A 110 -7.41 -11.35 -23.32
N TRP A 111 -7.40 -11.98 -22.15
CA TRP A 111 -7.75 -13.40 -22.00
C TRP A 111 -9.18 -13.69 -22.42
N VAL A 112 -10.14 -12.84 -22.02
CA VAL A 112 -11.55 -12.98 -22.47
C VAL A 112 -11.65 -12.80 -23.98
N ALA A 113 -10.95 -11.83 -24.56
CA ALA A 113 -10.89 -11.63 -26.01
C ALA A 113 -10.27 -12.82 -26.75
N ALA A 114 -9.20 -13.42 -26.20
CA ALA A 114 -8.58 -14.61 -26.77
C ALA A 114 -9.55 -15.79 -26.76
N ILE A 115 -10.29 -16.00 -25.66
CA ILE A 115 -11.35 -17.02 -25.59
C ILE A 115 -12.43 -16.75 -26.66
N PHE A 116 -12.86 -15.50 -26.83
CA PHE A 116 -13.85 -15.14 -27.85
C PHE A 116 -13.33 -15.38 -29.27
N ALA A 117 -12.05 -15.12 -29.55
CA ALA A 117 -11.43 -15.41 -30.83
C ALA A 117 -11.40 -16.92 -31.13
N PHE A 118 -11.11 -17.75 -30.11
CA PHE A 118 -11.21 -19.21 -30.24
C PHE A 118 -12.66 -19.69 -30.44
N LEU A 119 -13.63 -19.13 -29.71
CA LEU A 119 -15.04 -19.46 -29.87
C LEU A 119 -15.59 -19.07 -31.25
N ALA A 120 -15.14 -17.94 -31.79
CA ALA A 120 -15.46 -17.48 -33.14
C ALA A 120 -14.83 -18.35 -34.24
N TYR A 121 -13.78 -19.12 -33.91
CA TYR A 121 -13.26 -20.16 -34.79
C TYR A 121 -14.09 -21.45 -34.65
N LYS A 122 -14.31 -21.96 -33.43
CA LYS A 122 -15.23 -23.09 -33.13
C LYS A 122 -15.87 -22.94 -31.75
N PRO A 123 -17.19 -23.17 -31.59
CA PRO A 123 -18.12 -23.74 -32.58
C PRO A 123 -18.80 -22.72 -33.51
N PHE A 124 -18.63 -21.40 -33.30
CA PHE A 124 -19.42 -20.41 -34.04
C PHE A 124 -18.92 -20.13 -35.48
N GLY A 125 -17.79 -20.71 -35.88
CA GLY A 125 -17.20 -20.54 -37.21
C GLY A 125 -17.58 -21.62 -38.24
N ASP A 126 -18.37 -22.63 -37.88
CA ASP A 126 -18.79 -23.67 -38.84
C ASP A 126 -19.84 -23.12 -39.85
N PRO A 127 -19.86 -23.58 -41.12
CA PRO A 127 -19.10 -24.70 -41.71
C PRO A 127 -17.73 -24.35 -42.31
N ILE A 128 -17.38 -23.05 -42.45
CA ILE A 128 -16.09 -22.61 -43.02
C ILE A 128 -15.40 -21.68 -42.00
N PRO A 129 -14.57 -22.22 -41.12
CA PRO A 129 -13.97 -21.42 -40.06
C PRO A 129 -12.89 -20.49 -40.62
N SER A 130 -12.95 -19.21 -40.23
CA SER A 130 -11.94 -18.22 -40.64
C SER A 130 -10.63 -18.42 -39.87
N ILE A 131 -9.55 -18.74 -40.58
CA ILE A 131 -8.19 -18.87 -40.02
C ILE A 131 -7.76 -17.57 -39.32
N THR A 132 -8.29 -16.42 -39.76
CA THR A 132 -8.02 -15.11 -39.13
C THR A 132 -8.46 -15.07 -37.67
N ASN A 133 -9.57 -15.72 -37.29
CA ASN A 133 -10.03 -15.75 -35.90
C ASN A 133 -9.06 -16.57 -35.02
N LEU A 134 -8.55 -17.68 -35.56
CA LEU A 134 -7.51 -18.47 -34.89
C LEU A 134 -6.21 -17.68 -34.74
N ALA A 135 -5.77 -17.01 -35.81
CA ALA A 135 -4.56 -16.18 -35.80
C ALA A 135 -4.69 -15.04 -34.77
N LEU A 136 -5.85 -14.38 -34.70
CA LEU A 136 -6.14 -13.34 -33.71
C LEU A 136 -6.02 -13.89 -32.28
N GLY A 137 -6.57 -15.07 -32.00
CA GLY A 137 -6.46 -15.72 -30.70
C GLY A 137 -5.00 -16.01 -30.29
N VAL A 138 -4.20 -16.54 -31.22
CA VAL A 138 -2.77 -16.82 -30.97
C VAL A 138 -1.98 -15.53 -30.75
N VAL A 139 -2.21 -14.50 -31.56
CA VAL A 139 -1.55 -13.19 -31.41
C VAL A 139 -1.88 -12.58 -30.04
N LEU A 140 -3.13 -12.68 -29.58
CA LEU A 140 -3.53 -12.19 -28.26
C LEU A 140 -2.74 -12.89 -27.13
N VAL A 141 -2.55 -14.21 -27.20
CA VAL A 141 -1.73 -14.95 -26.20
C VAL A 141 -0.27 -14.48 -26.18
N ILE A 142 0.31 -14.22 -27.35
CA ILE A 142 1.68 -13.69 -27.46
C ILE A 142 1.78 -12.29 -26.85
N VAL A 143 0.82 -11.41 -27.17
CA VAL A 143 0.77 -10.04 -26.63
C VAL A 143 0.63 -10.05 -25.11
N ILE A 144 -0.24 -10.89 -24.55
CA ILE A 144 -0.40 -11.06 -23.09
C ILE A 144 0.93 -11.49 -22.45
N THR A 145 1.62 -12.46 -23.05
CA THR A 145 2.89 -12.98 -22.53
C THR A 145 3.98 -11.91 -22.55
N CYS A 146 4.13 -11.20 -23.66
CA CYS A 146 5.11 -10.12 -23.80
C CYS A 146 4.83 -8.97 -22.82
N ASN A 147 3.58 -8.51 -22.74
CA ASN A 147 3.17 -7.45 -21.81
C ASN A 147 3.46 -7.83 -20.35
N SER A 148 3.22 -9.08 -19.98
CA SER A 148 3.48 -9.54 -18.61
C SER A 148 4.97 -9.59 -18.29
N ILE A 149 5.81 -10.05 -19.22
CA ILE A 149 7.26 -10.05 -19.04
C ILE A 149 7.79 -8.62 -18.90
N LEU A 150 7.35 -7.70 -19.77
CA LEU A 150 7.77 -6.29 -19.72
C LEU A 150 7.33 -5.62 -18.42
N ASN A 151 6.12 -5.88 -17.95
CA ASN A 151 5.64 -5.33 -16.69
C ASN A 151 6.28 -6.02 -15.46
N ALA A 152 6.73 -7.26 -15.56
CA ALA A 152 7.47 -7.90 -14.48
C ALA A 152 8.91 -7.36 -14.37
N TYR A 153 9.44 -6.80 -15.46
CA TYR A 153 10.76 -6.16 -15.51
C TYR A 153 10.75 -4.70 -15.05
N GLN A 154 9.68 -3.95 -15.36
CA GLN A 154 9.46 -2.55 -14.92
C GLN A 154 9.10 -2.47 -13.43
#